data_AF-A0A1H8UGW4-F1
#
_entry.id   AF-A0A1H8UGW4-F1
#
_cell.length_a   1.000
_cell.length_b   1.000
_cell.length_c   1.000
_cell.angle_alpha   90.00
_cell.angle_beta   90.00
_cell.angle_gamma   90.00
#
_symmetry.space_group_name_H-M   'P 1'
#
loop_
_entity.id
_entity.type
_entity.pdbx_description
1 polymer ?
#
loop_
_entity_poly.entity_id
_entity_poly.type
_entity_poly.pdbx_seq_one_letter_code
_entity_poly.pdbx_strand_id
1 'polypeptide(L)'
;MTGEVIRASKTTAVRYERDRPGELVRMDVKKIGRSPDGGGRRAHGRVNREATRDRSVKVGFDSVHSLVDDHSRLAYSEILPDEKEQTCAAFLTRAIT
;
A
#
# COMPACT_ATOMS: atom_id res chain seq x y z
N MET A 1 -4.73 30.23 27.10
CA MET A 1 -4.40 29.41 25.91
C MET A 1 -5.64 28.61 25.56
N THR A 2 -6.42 29.07 24.59
CA THR A 2 -7.65 28.41 24.13
C THR A 2 -7.26 27.36 23.07
N GLY A 3 -7.44 26.08 23.41
CA GLY A 3 -7.10 24.94 22.54
C GLY A 3 -8.14 24.71 21.44
N GLU A 4 -8.39 25.72 20.62
CA GLU A 4 -9.37 25.62 19.55
C GLU A 4 -8.86 24.71 18.42
N VAL A 5 -9.66 23.71 18.05
CA VAL A 5 -9.29 22.68 17.07
C VAL A 5 -9.34 23.28 15.66
N ILE A 6 -8.17 23.52 15.05
CA ILE A 6 -8.01 24.18 13.74
C ILE A 6 -8.26 23.21 12.55
N ARG A 7 -8.70 21.97 12.78
CA ARG A 7 -8.91 20.99 11.71
C ARG A 7 -10.30 20.39 11.77
N ALA A 8 -10.95 20.33 10.63
CA ALA A 8 -12.19 19.58 10.43
C ALA A 8 -12.00 18.17 11.02
N SER A 9 -12.78 17.86 12.06
CA SER A 9 -12.96 16.49 12.50
C SER A 9 -13.56 15.69 11.33
N LYS A 10 -13.23 14.40 11.21
CA LYS A 10 -13.90 13.54 10.22
C LYS A 10 -15.40 13.67 10.44
N THR A 11 -16.12 14.10 9.40
CA THR A 11 -17.59 14.30 9.41
C THR A 11 -18.34 13.08 9.93
N THR A 12 -17.74 11.89 9.84
CA THR A 12 -18.26 10.67 10.43
C THR A 12 -17.12 9.90 11.10
N ALA A 13 -17.26 9.63 12.41
CA ALA A 13 -16.35 8.76 13.17
C ALA A 13 -16.65 7.26 12.95
N VAL A 14 -17.84 6.95 12.44
CA VAL A 14 -18.29 5.58 12.17
C VAL A 14 -17.53 5.03 10.98
N ARG A 15 -16.68 4.04 11.23
CA ARG A 15 -16.09 3.19 10.20
C ARG A 15 -17.07 2.05 9.91
N TYR A 16 -17.12 1.59 8.67
CA TYR A 16 -17.87 0.39 8.30
C TYR A 16 -17.13 -0.84 8.85
N GLU A 17 -17.30 -1.12 10.13
CA GLU A 17 -16.68 -2.25 10.83
C GLU A 17 -17.71 -3.36 11.05
N ARG A 18 -17.26 -4.60 10.86
CA ARG A 18 -18.06 -5.81 11.09
C ARG A 18 -17.69 -6.43 12.44
N ASP A 19 -18.58 -7.26 12.96
CA ASP A 19 -18.47 -7.75 14.34
C ASP A 19 -17.46 -8.89 14.47
N ARG A 20 -17.10 -9.56 13.37
CA ARG A 20 -16.17 -10.70 13.36
C ARG A 20 -15.10 -10.56 12.28
N PRO A 21 -13.88 -11.09 12.51
CA PRO A 21 -12.86 -11.22 11.47
C PRO A 21 -13.39 -11.97 10.24
N GLY A 22 -12.99 -11.53 9.05
CA GLY A 22 -13.32 -12.16 7.78
C GLY A 22 -14.66 -11.74 7.16
N GLU A 23 -15.51 -11.01 7.89
CA GLU A 23 -16.81 -10.55 7.38
C GLU A 23 -16.68 -9.40 6.38
N LEU A 24 -15.62 -8.60 6.49
CA LEU A 24 -15.31 -7.52 5.57
C LEU A 24 -13.81 -7.33 5.45
N VAL A 25 -13.32 -7.53 4.24
CA VAL A 25 -11.92 -7.26 3.86
C VAL A 25 -11.87 -6.17 2.81
N ARG A 26 -10.86 -5.31 2.89
CA ARG A 26 -10.56 -4.29 1.90
C ARG A 26 -9.34 -4.71 1.10
N MET A 27 -9.53 -4.91 -0.19
CA MET A 27 -8.45 -5.14 -1.14
C MET A 27 -8.04 -3.85 -1.84
N ASP A 28 -6.75 -3.62 -2.01
CA ASP A 28 -6.17 -2.54 -2.80
C ASP A 28 -4.99 -3.07 -3.62
N VAL A 29 -4.80 -2.51 -4.82
CA VAL A 29 -3.60 -2.74 -5.62
C VAL A 29 -2.96 -1.41 -5.92
N LYS A 30 -1.74 -1.23 -5.44
CA LYS A 30 -1.02 0.02 -5.59
C LYS A 30 0.24 -0.18 -6.41
N LYS A 31 0.27 0.49 -7.55
CA LYS A 31 1.47 0.62 -8.38
C LYS A 31 2.37 1.70 -7.78
N ILE A 32 3.58 1.31 -7.36
CA ILE A 32 4.57 2.22 -6.77
C ILE A 32 5.86 2.16 -7.58
N GLY A 33 6.60 3.28 -7.60
CA GLY A 33 7.93 3.29 -8.20
C GLY A 33 8.82 2.27 -7.51
N ARG A 34 9.44 1.39 -8.28
CA ARG A 34 10.31 0.33 -7.77
C ARG A 34 11.45 0.95 -6.96
N SER A 35 11.68 0.39 -5.78
CA SER A 35 12.86 0.78 -5.00
C SER A 35 14.12 0.26 -5.69
N PRO A 36 15.21 1.03 -5.76
CA PRO A 36 16.48 0.54 -6.26
C PRO A 36 16.96 -0.66 -5.45
N ASP A 37 17.68 -1.57 -6.10
CA ASP A 37 18.37 -2.66 -5.42
C ASP A 37 19.32 -2.10 -4.35
N GLY A 38 19.38 -2.77 -3.20
CA GLY A 38 20.13 -2.30 -2.04
C GLY A 38 19.42 -1.20 -1.21
N GLY A 39 18.19 -0.81 -1.57
CA GLY A 39 17.31 0.00 -0.73
C GLY A 39 17.13 1.45 -1.19
N GLY A 40 16.27 2.18 -0.47
CA GLY A 40 15.95 3.58 -0.79
C GLY A 40 16.99 4.59 -0.29
N ARG A 41 16.60 5.87 -0.28
CA ARG A 41 17.43 7.01 0.14
C ARG A 41 18.18 6.84 1.48
N ARG A 42 17.67 6.04 2.41
CA ARG A 42 18.34 5.77 3.70
C ARG A 42 19.61 4.93 3.54
N ALA A 43 19.64 3.99 2.58
CA ALA A 43 20.81 3.16 2.31
C ALA A 43 21.85 3.90 1.46
N HIS A 44 21.41 4.68 0.48
CA HIS A 44 22.29 5.27 -0.55
C HIS A 44 22.59 6.77 -0.39
N GLY A 45 22.13 7.39 0.70
CA GLY A 45 22.33 8.83 0.95
C GLY A 45 21.73 9.73 -0.16
N ARG A 46 22.31 10.92 -0.35
CA ARG A 46 21.92 11.86 -1.43
C ARG A 46 22.52 11.50 -2.80
N VAL A 47 23.41 10.52 -2.85
CA VAL A 47 24.26 10.21 -4.02
C VAL A 47 23.43 9.69 -5.20
N ASN A 48 22.33 8.99 -4.94
CA ASN A 48 21.44 8.47 -5.99
C ASN A 48 20.49 9.51 -6.61
N ARG A 49 20.53 10.79 -6.21
CA ARG A 49 19.58 11.78 -6.74
C ARG A 49 19.77 12.06 -8.23
N GLU A 50 20.98 11.87 -8.76
CA GLU A 50 21.28 12.01 -10.19
C GLU A 50 20.89 10.76 -10.98
N ALA A 51 21.22 9.56 -10.49
CA ALA A 51 20.84 8.31 -11.15
C ALA A 51 19.31 8.09 -11.21
N THR A 52 18.54 8.53 -10.20
CA THR A 52 17.06 8.47 -10.23
C THR A 52 16.41 9.64 -10.99
N ARG A 53 17.15 10.73 -11.25
CA ARG A 53 16.70 11.85 -12.11
C ARG A 53 17.01 11.62 -13.58
N ASP A 54 17.97 10.77 -13.87
CA ASP A 54 18.23 10.33 -15.22
C ASP A 54 17.03 9.55 -15.74
N ARG A 55 16.21 10.22 -16.56
CA ARG A 55 15.03 9.64 -17.21
C ARG A 55 15.38 8.50 -18.16
N SER A 56 16.67 8.28 -18.44
CA SER A 56 17.17 7.12 -19.18
C SER A 56 17.08 5.83 -18.35
N VAL A 57 17.16 5.94 -17.02
CA VAL A 57 16.99 4.81 -16.09
C VAL A 57 15.49 4.56 -15.92
N LYS A 58 14.98 3.56 -16.65
CA LYS A 58 13.59 3.08 -16.47
C LYS A 58 13.46 2.39 -15.12
N VAL A 59 13.23 3.17 -14.07
CA VAL A 59 12.80 2.64 -12.77
C VAL A 59 11.45 1.96 -13.01
N GLY A 60 11.42 0.64 -12.88
CA GLY A 60 10.19 -0.14 -13.03
C GLY A 60 9.12 0.24 -12.00
N PHE A 61 7.97 -0.41 -12.10
CA PHE A 61 6.94 -0.32 -11.07
C PHE A 61 6.77 -1.66 -10.40
N ASP A 62 6.48 -1.62 -9.10
CA ASP A 62 6.04 -2.78 -8.35
C ASP A 62 4.56 -2.62 -8.05
N SER A 63 3.78 -3.68 -8.30
CA SER A 63 2.37 -3.72 -7.97
C SER A 63 2.19 -4.41 -6.63
N VAL A 64 1.88 -3.63 -5.60
CA VAL A 64 1.63 -4.13 -4.25
C VAL A 64 0.16 -4.47 -4.13
N HIS A 65 -0.15 -5.74 -3.94
CA HIS A 65 -1.49 -6.24 -3.66
C HIS A 65 -1.64 -6.37 -2.15
N SER A 66 -2.65 -5.74 -1.58
CA SER A 66 -2.87 -5.72 -0.13
C SER A 66 -4.31 -6.06 0.19
N LEU A 67 -4.51 -6.95 1.16
CA LEU A 67 -5.80 -7.28 1.75
C LEU A 67 -5.76 -6.92 3.24
N VAL A 68 -6.74 -6.17 3.72
CA VAL A 68 -6.84 -5.79 5.13
C VAL A 68 -8.21 -6.20 5.67
N ASP A 69 -8.23 -6.99 6.73
CA ASP A 69 -9.45 -7.30 7.46
C ASP A 69 -9.90 -6.11 8.30
N ASP A 70 -11.17 -5.73 8.20
CA ASP A 70 -11.61 -4.48 8.83
C ASP A 70 -11.73 -4.58 10.35
N HIS A 71 -12.12 -5.77 10.86
CA HIS A 71 -12.30 -6.04 12.29
C HIS A 71 -10.96 -6.29 13.00
N SER A 72 -10.20 -7.30 12.58
CA SER A 72 -8.93 -7.68 13.22
C SER A 72 -7.78 -6.74 12.88
N ARG A 73 -7.92 -5.89 11.86
CA ARG A 73 -6.87 -5.02 11.32
C ARG A 73 -5.64 -5.76 10.78
N LEU A 74 -5.72 -7.08 10.61
CA LEU A 74 -4.67 -7.88 10.00
C LEU A 74 -4.55 -7.55 8.51
N ALA A 75 -3.31 -7.51 8.03
CA ALA A 75 -2.99 -7.20 6.64
C ALA A 75 -2.14 -8.31 6.03
N TYR A 76 -2.53 -8.75 4.84
CA TYR A 76 -1.76 -9.63 3.98
C TYR A 76 -1.32 -8.84 2.74
N SER A 77 -0.06 -8.94 2.33
CA SER A 77 0.45 -8.19 1.17
C SER A 77 1.51 -8.94 0.40
N GLU A 78 1.43 -8.86 -0.92
CA GLU A 78 2.39 -9.42 -1.85
C GLU A 78 2.79 -8.39 -2.91
N ILE A 79 4.02 -8.47 -3.40
CA ILE A 79 4.47 -7.72 -4.58
C ILE A 79 4.35 -8.64 -5.78
N LEU A 80 3.52 -8.26 -6.74
CA LEU A 80 3.25 -9.06 -7.94
C LEU A 80 3.62 -8.29 -9.22
N PRO A 81 3.76 -8.99 -10.37
CA PRO A 81 4.26 -8.38 -11.60
C PRO A 81 3.37 -7.25 -12.16
N ASP A 82 2.06 -7.30 -11.91
CA ASP A 82 1.09 -6.36 -12.45
C ASP A 82 -0.21 -6.28 -11.62
N GLU A 83 -1.09 -5.37 -12.02
CA GLU A 83 -2.42 -5.13 -11.46
C GLU A 83 -3.56 -5.85 -12.21
N LYS A 84 -3.25 -6.85 -13.05
CA LYS A 84 -4.24 -7.47 -13.93
C LYS A 84 -5.16 -8.43 -13.18
N GLU A 85 -6.31 -8.69 -13.79
CA GLU A 85 -7.39 -9.54 -13.26
C GLU A 85 -6.89 -10.88 -12.73
N GLN A 86 -6.12 -11.63 -13.53
CA GLN A 86 -5.61 -12.95 -13.16
C GLN A 86 -4.69 -12.88 -11.93
N THR A 87 -3.82 -11.88 -11.89
CA THR A 87 -2.89 -11.62 -10.78
C THR A 87 -3.65 -11.28 -9.50
N CYS A 88 -4.65 -10.40 -9.58
CA CYS A 88 -5.53 -10.02 -8.47
C CYS A 88 -6.34 -11.22 -7.95
N ALA A 89 -6.94 -12.02 -8.83
CA ALA A 89 -7.73 -13.18 -8.45
C ALA A 89 -6.87 -14.26 -7.76
N ALA A 90 -5.67 -14.50 -8.29
CA ALA A 90 -4.72 -15.43 -7.68
C ALA A 90 -4.26 -14.93 -6.30
N PHE A 91 -3.97 -13.63 -6.15
CA PHE A 91 -3.67 -13.03 -4.86
C PHE A 91 -4.81 -13.22 -3.85
N LEU A 92 -6.05 -12.89 -4.26
CA LEU A 92 -7.21 -13.02 -3.38
C LEU A 92 -7.39 -14.47 -2.92
N THR A 93 -7.24 -15.43 -3.83
CA THR A 93 -7.35 -16.87 -3.50
C THR A 93 -6.34 -17.27 -2.42
N ARG A 94 -5.08 -16.82 -2.53
CA ARG A 94 -4.07 -17.07 -1.50
C ARG A 94 -4.36 -16.37 -0.18
N ALA A 95 -4.87 -15.15 -0.24
CA ALA A 95 -5.12 -14.31 0.93
C ALA A 95 -6.29 -14.79 1.80
N ILE A 96 -7.23 -15.56 1.22
CA ILE A 96 -8.43 -16.08 1.92
C ILE A 96 -8.32 -17.57 2.29
N THR A 97 -7.18 -18.21 2.01
CA THR A 97 -6.89 -19.60 2.38
C THR A 97 -6.15 -19.65 3.71
#